data_AF-A0A497GX67-F1
#
_entry.id   AF-A0A497GX67-F1
#
_cell.length_a   1.000
_cell.length_b   1.000
_cell.length_c   1.000
_cell.angle_alpha   90.00
_cell.angle_beta   90.00
_cell.angle_gamma   90.00
#
_symmetry.space_group_name_H-M   'P 1'
#
loop_
_entity.id
_entity.type
_entity.pdbx_description
1 polymer ?
#
loop_
_entity_poly.entity_id
_entity_poly.type
_entity_poly.pdbx_seq_one_letter_code
_entity_poly.pdbx_strand_id
1 'polypeptide(L)'
;MFELLWFDSMGAKSSSVLVRCGGGILLDPGIAIMHPGFPASPSQKIAWYEAGRKRILEALREAETVIITHYHHDHYLHDAPHLFKGKRLLVKDPNEFINLSQRDRALEFFGSLYGGLELEETPEKEYADPGKELRKALMRDYGDYWGRKKELLERGSRWFERMAEKWSSWGRIPELRGVRFADGRSFDLGGVKISFSNPLFHGVEYSRLGWVIS
;
A
#
# COMPACT_ATOMS: atom_id res chain seq x y z
N MET A 1 -13.83 11.47 -15.92
CA MET A 1 -14.27 12.12 -14.66
C MET A 1 -13.31 11.70 -13.55
N PHE A 2 -12.97 12.61 -12.66
CA PHE A 2 -12.08 12.38 -11.53
C PHE A 2 -12.79 12.85 -10.26
N GLU A 3 -12.85 12.00 -9.24
CA GLU A 3 -13.56 12.28 -7.99
C GLU A 3 -12.72 11.89 -6.77
N LEU A 4 -12.55 12.86 -5.87
CA LEU A 4 -11.96 12.65 -4.55
C LEU A 4 -13.04 12.07 -3.63
N LEU A 5 -12.93 10.79 -3.26
CA LEU A 5 -13.96 10.13 -2.47
C LEU A 5 -13.84 10.48 -0.98
N TRP A 6 -12.66 10.25 -0.39
CA TRP A 6 -12.40 10.58 1.01
C TRP A 6 -10.92 10.74 1.28
N PHE A 7 -10.60 11.67 2.18
CA PHE A 7 -9.23 12.03 2.55
C PHE A 7 -9.15 12.36 4.04
N ASP A 8 -7.94 12.32 4.61
CA ASP A 8 -7.66 12.75 5.99
C ASP A 8 -8.28 14.11 6.34
N SER A 9 -8.22 15.06 5.40
CA SER A 9 -8.81 16.39 5.55
C SER A 9 -10.34 16.40 5.70
N MET A 10 -11.02 15.29 5.38
CA MET A 10 -12.46 15.08 5.52
C MET A 10 -12.82 14.36 6.83
N GLY A 11 -11.86 14.19 7.75
CA GLY A 11 -12.13 13.72 9.12
C GLY A 11 -12.05 12.20 9.32
N ALA A 12 -11.56 11.45 8.33
CA ALA A 12 -11.20 10.03 8.48
C ALA A 12 -9.92 9.74 7.69
N LYS A 13 -9.07 8.85 8.19
CA LYS A 13 -7.85 8.46 7.48
C LYS A 13 -8.21 7.77 6.18
N SER A 14 -7.77 8.31 5.05
CA SER A 14 -8.05 7.78 3.72
C SER A 14 -7.27 8.55 2.65
N SER A 15 -7.11 7.95 1.48
CA SER A 15 -6.65 8.62 0.26
C SER A 15 -7.35 7.99 -0.96
N SER A 16 -8.68 7.95 -0.94
CA SER A 16 -9.46 7.22 -1.94
C SER A 16 -9.94 8.10 -3.09
N VAL A 17 -9.71 7.64 -4.31
CA VAL A 17 -10.02 8.37 -5.55
C VAL A 17 -10.73 7.46 -6.55
N LEU A 18 -11.78 7.96 -7.18
CA LEU A 18 -12.42 7.31 -8.31
C LEU A 18 -12.10 8.05 -9.61
N VAL A 19 -11.54 7.31 -10.56
CA VAL A 19 -11.30 7.79 -11.93
C VAL A 19 -12.22 7.03 -12.88
N ARG A 20 -12.91 7.75 -13.75
CA ARG A 20 -13.75 7.18 -14.81
C ARG A 20 -13.20 7.55 -16.17
N CYS A 21 -12.75 6.54 -16.90
CA CYS A 21 -12.31 6.65 -18.28
C CYS A 21 -12.49 5.28 -18.97
N GLY A 22 -13.56 5.14 -19.76
CA GLY A 22 -14.02 3.84 -20.28
C GLY A 22 -14.67 2.97 -19.19
N GLY A 23 -13.93 2.66 -18.13
CA GLY A 23 -14.37 1.95 -16.93
C GLY A 23 -14.08 2.73 -15.64
N GLY A 24 -14.56 2.20 -14.51
CA GLY A 24 -14.28 2.74 -13.17
C GLY A 24 -12.97 2.19 -12.59
N ILE A 25 -12.04 3.07 -12.25
CA ILE A 25 -10.77 2.75 -11.62
C ILE A 25 -10.77 3.39 -10.24
N LEU A 26 -10.78 2.56 -9.20
CA LEU A 26 -10.83 3.00 -7.81
C LEU A 26 -9.48 2.79 -7.13
N LEU A 27 -8.89 3.89 -6.68
CA LEU A 27 -7.61 3.89 -5.99
C LEU A 27 -7.85 3.89 -4.48
N ASP A 28 -7.12 3.01 -3.80
CA ASP A 28 -7.06 2.86 -2.35
C ASP A 28 -8.43 2.98 -1.66
N PRO A 29 -9.36 2.03 -1.92
CA PRO A 29 -10.66 2.02 -1.30
C PRO A 29 -10.56 1.57 0.16
N GLY A 30 -9.97 2.39 1.02
CA GLY A 30 -9.87 2.14 2.45
C GLY A 30 -10.21 3.39 3.24
N ILE A 31 -10.55 3.17 4.51
CA ILE A 31 -10.86 4.23 5.45
C ILE A 31 -10.65 3.74 6.87
N ALA A 32 -10.12 4.60 7.73
CA ALA A 32 -10.02 4.34 9.16
C ALA A 32 -10.40 5.57 9.99
N ILE A 33 -10.86 5.33 11.21
CA ILE A 33 -11.19 6.42 12.13
C ILE A 33 -9.93 7.24 12.48
N MET A 34 -10.12 8.54 12.68
CA MET A 34 -9.03 9.44 13.10
C MET A 34 -8.46 9.05 14.46
N HIS A 35 -7.17 9.33 14.64
CA HIS A 35 -6.47 9.07 15.89
C HIS A 35 -7.07 9.86 17.08
N PRO A 36 -6.88 9.40 18.33
CA PRO A 36 -7.47 10.03 19.51
C PRO A 36 -7.16 11.54 19.63
N GLY A 37 -5.94 11.94 19.30
CA GLY A 37 -5.48 13.34 19.35
C GLY A 37 -6.02 14.27 18.26
N PHE A 38 -6.78 13.77 17.27
CA PHE A 38 -7.39 14.63 16.25
C PHE A 38 -8.46 15.53 16.90
N PRO A 39 -8.51 16.85 16.59
CA PRO A 39 -9.34 17.84 17.28
C PRO A 39 -10.83 17.73 16.89
N ALA A 40 -11.47 16.64 17.26
CA ALA A 40 -12.89 16.38 17.07
C ALA A 40 -13.43 15.44 18.16
N SER A 41 -14.74 15.50 18.42
CA SER A 41 -15.38 14.56 19.33
C SER A 41 -15.33 13.12 18.79
N PRO A 42 -15.41 12.09 19.65
CA PRO A 42 -15.53 10.71 19.19
C PRO A 42 -16.71 10.49 18.24
N SER A 43 -17.87 11.13 18.50
CA SER A 43 -19.05 11.03 17.64
C SER A 43 -18.84 11.64 16.26
N GLN A 44 -18.12 12.75 16.15
CA GLN A 44 -17.75 13.34 14.85
C GLN A 44 -16.85 12.41 14.05
N LYS A 45 -15.82 11.83 14.69
CA LYS A 45 -14.89 10.88 14.04
C LYS A 45 -15.62 9.65 13.50
N ILE A 46 -16.57 9.11 14.27
CA ILE A 46 -17.42 7.99 13.84
C ILE A 46 -18.31 8.43 12.67
N ALA A 47 -18.97 9.59 12.76
CA ALA A 47 -19.85 10.07 11.70
C ALA A 47 -19.11 10.27 10.36
N TRP A 48 -17.90 10.84 10.39
CA TRP A 48 -17.07 11.00 9.20
C TRP A 48 -16.59 9.66 8.64
N TYR A 49 -16.17 8.74 9.50
CA TYR A 49 -15.82 7.38 9.10
C TYR A 49 -16.99 6.69 8.39
N GLU A 50 -18.20 6.72 8.96
CA GLU A 50 -19.38 6.08 8.36
C GLU A 50 -19.75 6.73 7.01
N ALA A 51 -19.70 8.05 6.93
CA ALA A 51 -19.99 8.78 5.69
C ALA A 51 -18.99 8.42 4.58
N GLY A 52 -17.69 8.41 4.89
CA GLY A 52 -16.66 8.05 3.93
C GLY A 52 -16.69 6.58 3.54
N ARG A 53 -16.92 5.69 4.51
CA ARG A 53 -17.05 4.25 4.25
C ARG A 53 -18.21 3.96 3.32
N LYS A 54 -19.35 4.63 3.51
CA LYS A 54 -20.49 4.53 2.60
C LYS A 54 -20.11 4.94 1.17
N ARG A 55 -19.48 6.10 1.00
CA ARG A 55 -19.07 6.61 -0.32
C ARG A 55 -18.09 5.67 -1.04
N ILE A 56 -17.11 5.15 -0.31
CA ILE A 56 -16.10 4.21 -0.84
C ILE A 56 -16.74 2.88 -1.21
N LEU A 57 -17.66 2.35 -0.40
CA LEU A 57 -18.39 1.11 -0.71
C LEU A 57 -19.24 1.23 -1.98
N GLU A 58 -19.90 2.37 -2.18
CA GLU A 58 -20.65 2.64 -3.41
C GLU A 58 -19.72 2.66 -4.63
N ALA A 59 -18.60 3.38 -4.55
CA ALA A 59 -17.61 3.40 -5.63
C ALA A 59 -17.00 2.02 -5.89
N LEU A 60 -16.70 1.24 -4.85
CA LEU A 60 -16.11 -0.09 -4.97
C LEU A 60 -17.03 -1.05 -5.71
N ARG A 61 -18.35 -0.99 -5.45
CA ARG A 61 -19.32 -1.83 -6.18
C ARG A 61 -19.27 -1.60 -7.68
N GLU A 62 -19.15 -0.34 -8.11
CA GLU A 62 -19.14 0.05 -9.52
C GLU A 62 -17.77 -0.04 -10.20
N ALA A 63 -16.68 -0.09 -9.44
CA ALA A 63 -15.33 -0.14 -10.00
C ALA A 63 -15.07 -1.44 -10.78
N GLU A 64 -14.45 -1.34 -11.94
CA GLU A 64 -13.98 -2.50 -12.71
C GLU A 64 -12.54 -2.86 -12.32
N THR A 65 -11.72 -1.83 -12.12
CA THR A 65 -10.34 -1.95 -11.66
C THR A 65 -10.20 -1.31 -10.29
N VAL A 66 -9.48 -1.97 -9.40
CA VAL A 66 -9.13 -1.44 -8.07
C VAL A 66 -7.62 -1.45 -7.92
N ILE A 67 -7.09 -0.35 -7.41
CA ILE A 67 -5.67 -0.16 -7.15
C ILE A 67 -5.47 -0.13 -5.64
N ILE A 68 -4.52 -0.91 -5.13
CA ILE A 68 -4.11 -0.89 -3.72
C ILE A 68 -2.60 -0.58 -3.67
N THR A 69 -2.26 0.63 -3.27
CA THR A 69 -0.88 1.13 -3.26
C THR A 69 -0.02 0.53 -2.16
N HIS A 70 -0.65 0.06 -1.08
CA HIS A 70 -0.03 -0.66 0.03
C HIS A 70 -1.08 -1.18 1.02
N TYR A 71 -0.66 -1.98 2.00
CA TYR A 71 -1.56 -2.71 2.90
C TYR A 71 -1.72 -2.04 4.27
N HIS A 72 -2.08 -0.75 4.31
CA HIS A 72 -2.61 -0.11 5.51
C HIS A 72 -4.15 -0.15 5.50
N HIS A 73 -4.78 -0.23 6.68
CA HIS A 73 -6.24 -0.46 6.77
C HIS A 73 -7.07 0.70 6.21
N ASP A 74 -6.48 1.88 6.08
CA ASP A 74 -7.04 3.07 5.44
C ASP A 74 -6.84 3.12 3.91
N HIS A 75 -6.24 2.09 3.31
CA HIS A 75 -6.05 1.98 1.84
C HIS A 75 -6.83 0.83 1.20
N TYR A 76 -7.42 -0.09 1.98
CA TYR A 76 -8.32 -1.12 1.46
C TYR A 76 -9.35 -1.58 2.50
N LEU A 77 -10.56 -1.90 2.05
CA LEU A 77 -11.65 -2.45 2.87
C LEU A 77 -11.44 -3.94 3.17
N HIS A 78 -10.60 -4.22 4.17
CA HIS A 78 -10.30 -5.57 4.66
C HIS A 78 -11.51 -6.32 5.25
N ASP A 79 -12.55 -5.60 5.69
CA ASP A 79 -13.78 -6.15 6.25
C ASP A 79 -14.83 -6.51 5.18
N ALA A 80 -14.60 -6.11 3.92
CA ALA A 80 -15.47 -6.41 2.79
C ALA A 80 -14.71 -7.01 1.58
N PRO A 81 -13.85 -8.03 1.78
CA PRO A 81 -13.00 -8.55 0.71
C PRO A 81 -13.82 -9.09 -0.46
N HIS A 82 -15.00 -9.68 -0.20
CA HIS A 82 -15.91 -10.19 -1.22
C HIS A 82 -16.29 -9.15 -2.30
N LEU A 83 -16.25 -7.85 -2.00
CA LEU A 83 -16.53 -6.79 -2.97
C LEU A 83 -15.41 -6.58 -3.99
N PHE A 84 -14.20 -7.10 -3.73
CA PHE A 84 -13.09 -7.05 -4.69
C PHE A 84 -13.15 -8.21 -5.71
N LYS A 85 -13.99 -9.23 -5.46
CA LYS A 85 -14.07 -10.42 -6.30
C LYS A 85 -14.56 -10.09 -7.71
N GLY A 86 -13.87 -10.65 -8.71
CA GLY A 86 -14.20 -10.47 -10.12
C GLY A 86 -13.71 -9.15 -10.73
N LYS A 87 -13.13 -8.25 -9.93
CA LYS A 87 -12.51 -7.00 -10.40
C LYS A 87 -11.05 -7.25 -10.79
N ARG A 88 -10.49 -6.35 -11.60
CA ARG A 88 -9.04 -6.30 -11.84
C ARG A 88 -8.37 -5.61 -10.66
N LEU A 89 -7.49 -6.28 -9.94
CA LEU A 89 -6.72 -5.73 -8.83
C LEU A 89 -5.29 -5.45 -9.28
N LEU A 90 -4.86 -4.19 -9.23
CA LEU A 90 -3.46 -3.79 -9.42
C LEU A 90 -2.92 -3.37 -8.06
N VAL A 91 -2.04 -4.17 -7.47
CA VAL A 91 -1.72 -4.07 -6.05
C VAL A 91 -0.22 -4.01 -5.83
N LYS A 92 0.22 -3.38 -4.75
CA LYS A 92 1.60 -3.50 -4.24
C LYS A 92 1.98 -4.98 -4.15
N ASP A 93 3.19 -5.35 -4.60
CA ASP A 93 3.69 -6.72 -4.44
C ASP A 93 3.70 -7.08 -2.96
N PRO A 94 2.93 -8.10 -2.53
CA PRO A 94 2.84 -8.46 -1.14
C PRO A 94 4.02 -9.31 -0.66
N ASN A 95 4.98 -9.65 -1.52
CA ASN A 95 6.08 -10.60 -1.23
C ASN A 95 7.40 -9.93 -0.89
N GLU A 96 7.65 -8.75 -1.41
CA GLU A 96 8.94 -8.08 -1.34
C GLU A 96 8.79 -6.57 -1.25
N PHE A 97 9.82 -5.91 -0.71
CA PHE A 97 9.73 -4.49 -0.36
C PHE A 97 8.42 -4.22 0.38
N ILE A 98 8.20 -4.97 1.45
CA ILE A 98 7.00 -4.95 2.28
C ILE A 98 7.40 -5.32 3.72
N ASN A 99 6.80 -4.69 4.73
CA ASN A 99 7.10 -5.03 6.12
C ASN A 99 6.22 -6.20 6.61
N LEU A 100 6.47 -6.68 7.84
CA LEU A 100 5.70 -7.78 8.45
C LEU A 100 4.19 -7.49 8.49
N SER A 101 3.80 -6.34 9.02
CA SER A 101 2.38 -6.00 9.21
C SER A 101 1.62 -5.90 7.88
N GLN A 102 2.22 -5.30 6.86
CA GLN A 102 1.64 -5.23 5.53
C GLN A 102 1.57 -6.62 4.89
N ARG A 103 2.58 -7.48 5.09
CA ARG A 103 2.59 -8.86 4.62
C ARG A 103 1.46 -9.68 5.24
N ASP A 104 1.30 -9.62 6.56
CA ASP A 104 0.26 -10.34 7.30
C ASP A 104 -1.14 -9.91 6.82
N ARG A 105 -1.34 -8.61 6.64
CA ARG A 105 -2.56 -8.03 6.08
C ARG A 105 -2.85 -8.48 4.65
N ALA A 106 -1.83 -8.60 3.81
CA ALA A 106 -1.99 -9.11 2.46
C ALA A 106 -2.40 -10.60 2.46
N LEU A 107 -1.76 -11.41 3.32
CA LEU A 107 -2.11 -12.83 3.50
C LEU A 107 -3.58 -12.97 3.94
N GLU A 108 -4.01 -12.20 4.94
CA GLU A 108 -5.40 -12.19 5.42
C GLU A 108 -6.38 -11.75 4.32
N PHE A 109 -6.04 -10.67 3.60
CA PHE A 109 -6.89 -10.12 2.55
C PHE A 109 -7.09 -11.11 1.40
N PHE A 110 -6.00 -11.66 0.84
CA PHE A 110 -6.10 -12.60 -0.26
C PHE A 110 -6.67 -13.95 0.19
N GLY A 111 -6.35 -14.41 1.40
CA GLY A 111 -6.94 -15.62 1.99
C GLY A 111 -8.45 -15.50 2.11
N SER A 112 -8.93 -14.36 2.61
CA SER A 112 -10.37 -14.10 2.73
C SER A 112 -11.05 -13.92 1.36
N LEU A 113 -10.38 -13.29 0.39
CA LEU A 113 -10.92 -13.05 -0.95
C LEU A 113 -11.07 -14.34 -1.77
N TYR A 114 -10.11 -15.26 -1.67
CA TYR A 114 -10.06 -16.49 -2.47
C TYR A 114 -10.48 -17.75 -1.72
N GLY A 115 -10.77 -17.65 -0.41
CA GLY A 115 -11.17 -18.79 0.42
C GLY A 115 -10.03 -19.72 0.77
N GLY A 116 -8.80 -19.19 0.83
CA GLY A 116 -7.56 -19.94 1.02
C GLY A 116 -6.43 -19.39 0.15
N LEU A 117 -5.18 -19.66 0.54
CA LEU A 117 -4.00 -19.35 -0.24
C LEU A 117 -3.04 -20.53 -0.26
N GLU A 118 -2.66 -20.94 -1.45
CA GLU A 118 -1.50 -21.79 -1.68
C GLU A 118 -0.33 -20.88 -2.02
N LEU A 119 0.73 -20.96 -1.23
CA LEU A 119 1.92 -20.15 -1.43
C LEU A 119 2.89 -20.88 -2.36
N GLU A 120 3.50 -20.14 -3.28
CA GLU A 120 4.54 -20.65 -4.18
C GLU A 120 5.91 -20.64 -3.49
N GLU A 121 6.85 -21.41 -4.04
CA GLU A 121 8.24 -21.37 -3.58
C GLU A 121 8.88 -19.99 -3.84
N THR A 122 9.85 -19.65 -2.99
CA THR A 122 10.61 -18.41 -3.15
C THR A 122 11.77 -18.64 -4.11
N PRO A 123 11.88 -17.90 -5.22
CA PRO A 123 13.06 -17.95 -6.05
C PRO A 123 14.24 -17.30 -5.34
N GLU A 124 15.45 -17.79 -5.61
CA GLU A 124 16.67 -17.10 -5.18
C GLU A 124 16.71 -15.71 -5.81
N LYS A 125 16.86 -14.68 -4.97
CA LYS A 125 16.89 -13.29 -5.39
C LYS A 125 17.73 -12.46 -4.43
N GLU A 126 18.58 -11.63 -5.01
CA GLU A 126 19.31 -10.61 -4.26
C GLU A 126 18.49 -9.31 -4.20
N TYR A 127 18.48 -8.69 -3.02
CA TYR A 127 17.78 -7.42 -2.79
C TYR A 127 18.78 -6.28 -2.61
N ALA A 128 18.75 -5.33 -3.54
CA ALA A 128 19.50 -4.09 -3.40
C ALA A 128 18.79 -3.15 -2.42
N ASP A 129 19.52 -2.67 -1.40
CA ASP A 129 18.98 -1.68 -0.46
C ASP A 129 18.80 -0.32 -1.14
N PRO A 130 17.56 0.14 -1.37
CA PRO A 130 17.30 1.42 -2.03
C PRO A 130 17.82 2.61 -1.21
N GLY A 131 17.98 2.45 0.11
CA GLY A 131 18.53 3.48 0.98
C GLY A 131 20.04 3.71 0.78
N LYS A 132 20.78 2.80 0.13
CA LYS A 132 22.21 3.00 -0.18
C LYS A 132 22.43 4.09 -1.23
N GLU A 133 21.59 4.17 -2.26
CA GLU A 133 21.68 5.23 -3.26
C GLU A 133 21.21 6.57 -2.70
N LEU A 134 20.14 6.56 -1.87
CA LEU A 134 19.71 7.73 -1.11
C LEU A 134 20.82 8.26 -0.20
N ARG A 135 21.56 7.38 0.48
CA ARG A 135 22.71 7.76 1.31
C ARG A 135 23.76 8.52 0.51
N LYS A 136 24.11 8.07 -0.70
CA LYS A 136 25.07 8.78 -1.57
C LYS A 136 24.55 10.17 -1.96
N ALA A 137 23.26 10.28 -2.30
CA ALA A 137 22.63 11.57 -2.63
C ALA A 137 22.53 12.52 -1.43
N LEU A 138 22.40 11.98 -0.22
CA LEU A 138 22.27 12.72 1.04
C LEU A 138 23.60 13.03 1.73
N MET A 139 24.76 12.73 1.13
CA MET A 139 26.09 13.15 1.60
C MET A 139 26.40 14.63 1.31
N ARG A 140 25.42 15.51 1.54
CA ARG A 140 25.66 16.95 1.70
C ARG A 140 26.02 17.22 3.16
N ASP A 141 26.88 18.20 3.42
CA ASP A 141 27.32 18.53 4.77
C ASP A 141 26.12 19.02 5.61
N TYR A 142 25.82 18.32 6.72
CA TYR A 142 24.73 18.62 7.64
C TYR A 142 25.24 19.07 9.03
N GLY A 143 26.54 19.35 9.19
CA GLY A 143 27.13 19.77 10.46
C GLY A 143 26.82 18.80 11.61
N ASP A 144 26.46 19.33 12.78
CA ASP A 144 26.26 18.56 14.02
C ASP A 144 25.11 17.53 13.97
N TYR A 145 24.25 17.56 12.95
CA TYR A 145 23.17 16.59 12.73
C TYR A 145 23.65 15.26 12.11
N TRP A 146 24.90 15.19 11.67
CA TRP A 146 25.42 14.07 10.89
C TRP A 146 25.55 12.77 11.70
N GLY A 147 25.95 12.84 12.96
CA GLY A 147 26.13 11.65 13.82
C GLY A 147 24.83 10.86 14.03
N ARG A 148 23.74 11.56 14.38
CA ARG A 148 22.41 10.95 14.57
C ARG A 148 21.82 10.42 13.27
N LYS A 149 22.03 11.12 12.15
CA LYS A 149 21.57 10.67 10.83
C LYS A 149 22.30 9.40 10.37
N LYS A 150 23.62 9.31 10.60
CA LYS A 150 24.41 8.12 10.31
C LYS A 150 23.91 6.88 11.07
N GLU A 151 23.65 7.02 12.37
CA GLU A 151 23.10 5.92 13.19
C GLU A 151 21.74 5.45 12.65
N LEU A 152 20.85 6.38 12.29
CA LEU A 152 19.55 6.06 11.72
C LEU A 152 19.67 5.29 10.40
N LEU A 153 20.58 5.71 9.50
CA LEU A 153 20.83 5.04 8.23
C LEU A 153 21.39 3.62 8.43
N GLU A 154 22.32 3.42 9.37
CA GLU A 154 22.87 2.10 9.69
C GLU A 154 21.80 1.18 10.29
N ARG A 155 20.97 1.70 11.20
CA ARG A 155 19.82 0.95 11.75
C ARG A 155 18.77 0.62 10.68
N GLY A 156 18.64 1.50 9.69
CA GLY A 156 17.82 1.32 8.52
C GLY A 156 18.32 0.19 7.62
N SER A 157 19.59 0.24 7.21
CA SER A 157 20.25 -0.81 6.40
C SER A 157 20.12 -2.18 7.07
N ARG A 158 20.45 -2.29 8.36
CA ARG A 158 20.30 -3.55 9.11
C ARG A 158 18.85 -4.05 9.16
N TRP A 159 17.88 -3.15 9.16
CA TRP A 159 16.48 -3.55 9.09
C TRP A 159 16.09 -4.03 7.70
N PHE A 160 16.54 -3.35 6.65
CA PHE A 160 16.34 -3.78 5.28
C PHE A 160 16.90 -5.19 5.06
N GLU A 161 18.14 -5.45 5.50
CA GLU A 161 18.78 -6.77 5.42
C GLU A 161 17.92 -7.87 6.08
N ARG A 162 17.43 -7.62 7.30
CA ARG A 162 16.50 -8.55 7.98
C ARG A 162 15.19 -8.76 7.22
N MET A 163 14.71 -7.74 6.51
CA MET A 163 13.51 -7.87 5.68
C MET A 163 13.80 -8.65 4.40
N ALA A 164 14.96 -8.44 3.77
CA ALA A 164 15.41 -9.19 2.61
C ALA A 164 15.61 -10.68 2.91
N GLU A 165 16.19 -11.01 4.07
CA GLU A 165 16.26 -12.40 4.58
C GLU A 165 14.87 -13.02 4.67
N LYS A 166 13.90 -12.26 5.20
CA LYS A 166 12.52 -12.71 5.31
C LYS A 166 11.86 -12.92 3.95
N TRP A 167 11.97 -11.96 3.03
CA TRP A 167 11.46 -12.07 1.67
C TRP A 167 12.04 -13.26 0.90
N SER A 168 13.27 -13.66 1.24
CA SER A 168 13.94 -14.83 0.67
C SER A 168 13.48 -16.16 1.28
N SER A 169 12.78 -16.11 2.42
CA SER A 169 12.34 -17.30 3.17
C SER A 169 10.82 -17.55 3.10
N TRP A 170 10.05 -16.54 2.72
CA TRP A 170 8.59 -16.61 2.71
C TRP A 170 8.03 -17.23 1.44
N GLY A 171 7.23 -18.29 1.58
CA GLY A 171 6.38 -18.74 0.47
C GLY A 171 5.61 -17.58 -0.15
N ARG A 172 5.59 -17.46 -1.47
CA ARG A 172 5.08 -16.28 -2.17
C ARG A 172 3.59 -16.38 -2.41
N ILE A 173 2.87 -15.27 -2.20
CA ILE A 173 1.51 -15.12 -2.71
C ILE A 173 1.65 -14.99 -4.23
N PRO A 174 1.04 -15.88 -5.03
CA PRO A 174 1.08 -15.80 -6.48
C PRO A 174 0.20 -14.67 -7.01
N GLU A 175 0.37 -14.31 -8.30
CA GLU A 175 -0.62 -13.50 -9.00
C GLU A 175 -1.90 -14.32 -9.25
N LEU A 176 -2.85 -14.20 -8.31
CA LEU A 176 -4.15 -14.86 -8.38
C LEU A 176 -4.99 -14.36 -9.57
N ARG A 177 -6.06 -15.09 -9.91
CA ARG A 177 -6.97 -14.69 -10.99
C ARG A 177 -7.52 -13.28 -10.74
N GLY A 178 -7.20 -12.36 -11.65
CA GLY A 178 -7.63 -10.95 -11.57
C GLY A 178 -6.67 -10.05 -10.79
N VAL A 179 -5.62 -10.58 -10.17
CA VAL A 179 -4.63 -9.81 -9.40
C VAL A 179 -3.35 -9.65 -10.21
N ARG A 180 -2.78 -8.45 -10.22
CA ARG A 180 -1.45 -8.17 -10.74
C ARG A 180 -0.66 -7.35 -9.74
N PHE A 181 0.58 -7.76 -9.47
CA PHE A 181 1.52 -7.00 -8.66
C PHE A 181 2.04 -5.84 -9.50
N ALA A 182 1.94 -4.62 -9.00
CA ALA A 182 2.03 -3.41 -9.80
C ALA A 182 3.40 -2.72 -9.72
N ASP A 183 4.26 -3.11 -8.78
CA ASP A 183 5.58 -2.53 -8.53
C ASP A 183 6.41 -2.37 -9.82
N GLY A 184 6.74 -1.13 -10.17
CA GLY A 184 7.54 -0.78 -11.35
C GLY A 184 6.89 -1.09 -12.70
N ARG A 185 5.62 -1.48 -12.72
CA ARG A 185 4.92 -1.93 -13.94
C ARG A 185 3.98 -0.86 -14.48
N SER A 186 3.56 -1.05 -15.72
CA SER A 186 2.55 -0.23 -16.39
C SER A 186 1.48 -1.11 -17.00
N PHE A 187 0.25 -0.62 -17.03
CA PHE A 187 -0.93 -1.32 -17.52
C PHE A 187 -1.74 -0.41 -18.43
N ASP A 188 -2.30 -0.97 -19.49
CA ASP A 188 -3.28 -0.31 -20.35
C ASP A 188 -4.68 -0.77 -19.93
N LEU A 189 -5.51 0.18 -19.53
CA LEU A 189 -6.89 -0.03 -19.09
C LEU A 189 -7.87 0.56 -20.11
N GLY A 190 -7.79 0.11 -21.36
CA GLY A 190 -8.71 0.53 -22.42
C GLY A 190 -8.40 1.91 -22.97
N GLY A 191 -7.11 2.19 -23.23
CA GLY A 191 -6.61 3.47 -23.72
C GLY A 191 -6.09 4.40 -22.62
N VAL A 192 -6.24 4.01 -21.35
CA VAL A 192 -5.63 4.69 -20.21
C VAL A 192 -4.41 3.92 -19.75
N LYS A 193 -3.24 4.52 -19.93
CA LYS A 193 -1.99 3.99 -19.39
C LYS A 193 -1.84 4.42 -17.92
N ILE A 194 -1.76 3.45 -17.03
CA ILE A 194 -1.37 3.64 -15.64
C ILE A 194 0.03 3.08 -15.45
N SER A 195 0.90 3.85 -14.80
CA SER A 195 2.27 3.48 -14.49
C SER A 195 2.49 3.61 -13.00
N PHE A 196 3.17 2.62 -12.41
CA PHE A 196 3.48 2.57 -11.00
C PHE A 196 4.97 2.73 -10.78
N SER A 197 5.33 3.45 -9.72
CA SER A 197 6.72 3.53 -9.27
C SER A 197 7.28 2.15 -8.90
N ASN A 198 8.61 2.03 -8.88
CA ASN A 198 9.25 1.00 -8.05
C ASN A 198 8.85 1.19 -6.57
N PRO A 199 9.03 0.18 -5.71
CA PRO A 199 8.70 0.30 -4.29
C PRO A 199 9.44 1.46 -3.63
N LEU A 200 8.68 2.35 -2.98
CA LEU A 200 9.19 3.51 -2.26
C LEU A 200 9.03 3.30 -0.76
N PHE A 201 9.91 3.88 0.06
CA PHE A 201 9.69 3.88 1.50
C PHE A 201 8.38 4.61 1.84
N HIS A 202 7.59 4.03 2.73
CA HIS A 202 6.40 4.70 3.22
C HIS A 202 6.80 5.78 4.23
N GLY A 203 6.76 7.06 3.82
CA GLY A 203 7.20 8.17 4.64
C GLY A 203 8.72 8.39 4.51
N VAL A 204 9.40 8.68 5.64
CA VAL A 204 10.86 8.89 5.63
C VAL A 204 11.62 7.60 5.32
N GLU A 205 12.87 7.72 4.88
CA GLU A 205 13.72 6.57 4.57
C GLU A 205 13.84 5.64 5.77
N TYR A 206 13.73 4.33 5.51
CA TYR A 206 13.74 3.29 6.54
C TYR A 206 12.69 3.43 7.65
N SER A 207 11.60 4.16 7.41
CA SER A 207 10.45 4.13 8.31
C SER A 207 9.94 2.69 8.46
N ARG A 208 9.39 2.39 9.64
CA ARG A 208 8.80 1.07 9.93
C ARG A 208 7.42 0.88 9.30
N LEU A 209 6.88 1.91 8.62
CA LEU A 209 5.60 1.84 7.94
C LEU A 209 5.64 0.95 6.69
N GLY A 210 6.85 0.60 6.23
CA GLY A 210 7.10 -0.33 5.13
C GLY A 210 7.32 0.41 3.82
N TRP A 211 6.68 -0.06 2.76
CA TRP A 211 6.82 0.50 1.42
C TRP A 211 5.45 0.68 0.77
N VAL A 212 5.42 1.54 -0.24
CA VAL A 212 4.26 1.85 -1.08
C VAL A 212 4.67 1.87 -2.55
N ILE A 213 3.68 1.89 -3.44
CA ILE A 213 3.83 2.32 -4.83
C ILE A 213 2.95 3.55 -5.09
N SER A 214 3.34 4.38 -6.05
CA SER A 214 2.59 5.58 -6.46
C SER A 214 2.35 5.60 -7.96
#